data_AF-A0A2X5PDN6-F1
#
_entry.id   AF-A0A2X5PDN6-F1
#
_cell.length_a   1.000
_cell.length_b   1.000
_cell.length_c   1.000
_cell.angle_alpha   90.00
_cell.angle_beta   90.00
_cell.angle_gamma   90.00
#
_symmetry.space_group_name_H-M   'P 1'
#
loop_
_entity.id
_entity.type
_entity.pdbx_description
1 polymer ?
#
loop_
_entity_poly.entity_id
_entity_poly.type
_entity_poly.pdbx_seq_one_letter_code
_entity_poly.pdbx_strand_id
1 'polypeptide(L)' 'MKPVTLRDLRKWKQSGEKFAALTAYDYSFAHLFAEQAIPVLLVGDSLGMTLQGHDSTLPVTVADIAYHTAMVRKGAPPRC' A
#
# COMPACT_ATOMS: atom_id res chain seq x y z
N MET A 1 8.47 -5.20 -13.51
CA MET A 1 7.30 -4.31 -13.68
C MET A 1 7.78 -2.86 -13.65
N LYS A 2 7.21 -1.98 -14.49
CA LYS A 2 7.54 -0.54 -14.46
C LYS A 2 6.90 0.10 -13.22
N PRO A 3 7.60 0.95 -12.45
CA PRO A 3 7.00 1.61 -11.31
C PRO A 3 5.83 2.51 -11.72
N VAL A 4 4.73 2.41 -10.96
CA VAL A 4 3.55 3.26 -11.12
C VAL A 4 3.81 4.60 -10.45
N THR A 5 3.56 5.68 -11.18
CA THR A 5 3.81 7.05 -10.70
C THR A 5 2.51 7.85 -10.57
N LEU A 6 2.57 9.00 -9.90
CA LEU A 6 1.44 9.94 -9.83
C LEU A 6 0.99 10.43 -11.23
N ARG A 7 1.89 10.44 -12.23
CA ARG A 7 1.54 10.79 -13.61
C ARG A 7 0.63 9.72 -14.23
N ASP A 8 0.93 8.45 -13.98
CA ASP A 8 0.14 7.33 -14.48
C ASP A 8 -1.26 7.34 -13.84
N LEU A 9 -1.34 7.53 -12.52
CA LEU A 9 -2.62 7.63 -11.80
C LEU A 9 -3.49 8.79 -12.31
N ARG A 10 -2.88 9.96 -12.57
CA ARG A 10 -3.59 11.12 -13.14
C ARG A 10 -4.10 10.83 -14.55
N LYS A 11 -3.28 10.17 -15.38
CA LYS A 11 -3.67 9.77 -16.74
C LYS A 11 -4.85 8.80 -16.70
N TRP A 12 -4.79 7.76 -15.86
CA TRP A 12 -5.88 6.80 -15.69
C TRP A 12 -7.17 7.47 -15.22
N LYS A 13 -7.08 8.40 -14.27
CA LYS A 13 -8.24 9.21 -13.85
C LYS A 13 -8.84 10.01 -15.01
N GLN A 14 -8.00 10.64 -15.85
CA GLN A 14 -8.46 11.44 -16.99
C GLN A 14 -9.05 10.60 -18.12
N SER A 15 -8.53 9.40 -18.35
CA SER A 15 -9.04 8.47 -19.36
C SER A 15 -10.24 7.64 -18.88
N GLY A 16 -10.62 7.73 -17.61
CA GLY A 16 -11.67 6.90 -17.01
C GLY A 16 -11.25 5.44 -16.75
N GLU A 17 -9.96 5.13 -16.89
CA GLU A 17 -9.41 3.81 -16.61
C GLU A 17 -9.36 3.55 -15.11
N LYS A 18 -9.94 2.43 -14.67
CA LYS A 18 -9.94 2.03 -13.26
C LYS A 18 -8.63 1.30 -12.92
N PHE A 19 -8.15 1.47 -11.70
CA PHE A 19 -6.98 0.77 -11.18
C PHE A 19 -7.27 0.18 -9.80
N ALA A 20 -6.66 -0.97 -9.50
CA ALA A 20 -6.80 -1.63 -8.21
C ALA A 20 -5.91 -0.94 -7.15
N ALA A 21 -6.41 -0.86 -5.92
CA ALA A 21 -5.64 -0.43 -4.76
C ALA A 21 -5.95 -1.38 -3.60
N LEU A 22 -4.92 -1.90 -2.95
CA LEU A 22 -5.06 -2.82 -1.82
C LEU A 22 -4.25 -2.32 -0.63
N THR A 23 -4.74 -2.60 0.57
CA THR A 23 -3.95 -2.36 1.77
C THR A 23 -2.84 -3.40 1.88
N ALA A 24 -1.67 -2.95 2.32
CA ALA A 24 -0.53 -3.82 2.63
C ALA A 24 0.14 -3.29 3.89
N TYR A 25 0.61 -4.20 4.75
CA TYR A 25 1.19 -3.83 6.04
C TYR A 25 2.53 -4.50 6.31
N ASP A 26 2.95 -5.47 5.50
CA ASP A 26 4.21 -6.19 5.68
C ASP A 26 4.93 -6.45 4.36
N TYR A 27 6.12 -7.04 4.48
CA TYR A 27 6.98 -7.41 3.36
C TYR A 27 6.34 -8.48 2.46
N SER A 28 5.81 -9.55 3.06
CA SER A 28 5.35 -10.75 2.34
C SER A 28 4.18 -10.43 1.42
N PHE A 29 3.17 -9.72 1.93
CA PHE A 29 2.02 -9.31 1.12
C PHE A 29 2.40 -8.24 0.11
N ALA A 30 3.25 -7.28 0.48
CA ALA A 30 3.72 -6.27 -0.49
C ALA A 30 4.48 -6.90 -1.66
N HIS A 31 5.28 -7.93 -1.39
CA HIS A 31 5.98 -8.70 -2.42
C HIS A 31 5.01 -9.47 -3.32
N LEU A 32 4.06 -10.20 -2.73
CA LEU A 32 3.02 -10.92 -3.48
C LEU A 32 2.22 -9.97 -4.37
N PHE A 33 1.76 -8.83 -3.84
CA PHE A 33 0.98 -7.87 -4.61
C PHE A 33 1.78 -7.22 -5.73
N ALA A 34 3.10 -7.04 -5.55
CA ALA A 34 4.00 -6.58 -6.60
C ALA A 34 4.10 -7.59 -7.75
N GLU A 35 4.17 -8.89 -7.45
CA GLU A 35 4.16 -9.96 -8.46
C GLU A 35 2.84 -10.02 -9.24
N GLN A 36 1.72 -9.73 -8.57
CA GLN A 36 0.39 -9.67 -9.18
C GLN A 36 0.08 -8.32 -9.85
N ALA A 37 1.08 -7.44 -9.99
CA ALA A 37 0.96 -6.15 -10.66
C ALA A 37 -0.11 -5.20 -10.07
N ILE A 38 -0.34 -5.26 -8.75
CA ILE A 38 -1.22 -4.31 -8.06
C ILE A 38 -0.56 -2.91 -8.10
N PRO A 39 -1.22 -1.90 -8.70
CA PRO A 39 -0.56 -0.64 -9.02
C PRO A 39 -0.39 0.28 -7.81
N VAL A 40 -1.23 0.14 -6.77
CA VAL A 40 -1.17 0.96 -5.56
C VAL A 40 -1.29 0.08 -4.32
N LEU A 41 -0.30 0.19 -3.44
CA LEU A 41 -0.32 -0.41 -2.10
C LEU A 41 -0.52 0.70 -1.07
N LEU A 42 -1.51 0.54 -0.20
CA LEU A 42 -1.87 1.51 0.83
C LEU A 42 -1.47 1.00 2.22
N VAL A 43 -0.65 1.78 2.93
CA VAL A 43 -0.43 1.59 4.37
C VAL A 43 -1.44 2.49 5.10
N GLY A 44 -2.57 1.90 5.47
CA GLY A 44 -3.67 2.58 6.15
C GLY A 44 -3.73 2.28 7.64
N ASP A 45 -4.39 3.15 8.39
CA ASP A 45 -4.68 2.99 9.82
C ASP A 45 -5.66 1.84 10.11
N SER A 46 -6.27 1.25 9.08
CA SER A 46 -7.00 -0.02 9.13
C SER A 46 -6.18 -1.19 9.71
N LEU A 47 -4.85 -1.06 9.78
CA LEU A 47 -3.98 -1.97 10.55
C LEU A 47 -4.38 -2.05 12.04
N GLY A 48 -4.95 -0.98 12.60
CA GLY A 48 -5.42 -0.96 13.99
C GLY A 48 -6.47 -2.01 14.27
N MET A 49 -7.38 -2.21 13.32
CA MET A 49 -8.41 -3.24 13.42
C MET A 49 -7.90 -4.61 12.96
N THR A 50 -7.22 -4.64 11.81
CA THR A 50 -6.89 -5.90 11.12
C THR A 50 -5.67 -6.63 11.66
N LEU A 51 -4.73 -5.91 12.28
CA LEU A 51 -3.50 -6.48 12.84
C LEU A 51 -3.41 -6.31 14.36
N GLN A 52 -3.77 -5.13 14.88
CA GLN A 52 -3.67 -4.83 16.31
C GLN A 52 -4.92 -5.28 17.09
N GLY A 53 -6.04 -5.56 16.41
CA GLY A 53 -7.28 -6.06 17.02
C GLY A 53 -8.07 -5.00 17.80
N HIS A 54 -7.85 -3.71 17.51
CA HIS A 54 -8.63 -2.62 18.09
C HIS A 54 -10.03 -2.52 17.47
N ASP A 55 -10.99 -1.95 18.21
CA ASP A 55 -12.35 -1.70 17.73
C ASP A 55 -12.45 -0.52 16.75
N SER A 56 -11.41 0.32 16.68
CA SER A 56 -11.31 1.45 15.76
C SER A 56 -9.86 1.75 15.39
N THR A 57 -9.64 2.68 14.47
CA THR A 57 -8.29 3.09 14.05
C THR A 57 -7.70 4.22 14.90
N LEU A 58 -8.47 4.81 15.83
CA LEU A 58 -8.02 5.91 16.70
C LEU A 58 -6.74 5.61 17.52
N PRO A 59 -6.49 4.37 18.01
CA PRO A 59 -5.28 4.08 18.75
C PRO A 59 -4.00 4.02 17.90
N VAL A 60 -4.12 3.98 16.57
CA VAL A 60 -2.96 3.84 15.67
C VAL A 60 -2.08 5.08 15.73
N THR A 61 -0.79 4.87 15.94
CA THR A 61 0.19 5.95 16.02
C THR A 61 0.92 6.17 14.69
N VAL A 62 1.55 7.34 14.53
CA VAL A 62 2.45 7.61 13.40
C VAL A 62 3.62 6.63 13.37
N ALA A 63 4.09 6.15 14.54
CA ALA A 63 5.16 5.17 14.63
C ALA A 63 4.74 3.81 14.03
N ASP A 64 3.50 3.39 14.26
CA ASP A 64 2.95 2.16 13.66
C ASP A 64 2.89 2.27 12.13
N ILE A 65 2.36 3.39 11.62
CA ILE A 65 2.31 3.65 10.17
C ILE A 65 3.72 3.66 9.58
N ALA A 66 4.68 4.31 10.24
CA ALA A 66 6.06 4.37 9.77
C ALA A 66 6.72 2.97 9.75
N TYR A 67 6.49 2.16 10.78
CA TYR A 67 6.98 0.78 10.85
C TYR A 67 6.43 -0.07 9.70
N HIS A 68 5.11 -0.10 9.51
CA HIS A 68 4.48 -0.86 8.43
C HIS A 68 4.86 -0.33 7.04
N THR A 69 5.04 0.99 6.89
CA THR A 69 5.56 1.59 5.65
C THR A 69 6.97 1.12 5.31
N ALA A 70 7.86 1.04 6.29
CA ALA A 70 9.21 0.54 6.09
C ALA A 70 9.20 -0.94 5.65
N MET A 71 8.31 -1.76 6.20
CA MET A 71 8.15 -3.17 5.83
C MET A 71 7.60 -3.32 4.41
N VAL A 72 6.51 -2.62 4.07
CA VAL A 72 5.91 -2.64 2.74
C VAL A 72 6.89 -2.15 1.67
N ARG A 73 7.66 -1.09 1.97
CA ARG A 73 8.65 -0.58 1.01
C ARG A 73 9.69 -1.64 0.63
N LYS A 74 10.10 -2.51 1.55
CA LYS A 74 11.06 -3.59 1.27
C LYS A 74 10.49 -4.67 0.36
N GLY A 75 9.17 -4.94 0.43
CA GLY A 75 8.49 -5.91 -0.43
C GLY A 75 8.03 -5.33 -1.77
N ALA A 76 7.80 -4.02 -1.84
CA ALA A 76 7.38 -3.32 -3.05
C ALA A 76 8.47 -3.31 -4.15
N PRO A 77 8.10 -3.11 -5.44
CA PRO A 77 9.05 -3.12 -6.55
C PRO A 77 10.28 -2.22 -6.32
N PRO A 78 11.43 -2.54 -6.94
CA PRO A 78 12.60 -1.67 -6.88
C PRO A 78 12.26 -0.25 -7.33
N ARG A 79 12.88 0.74 -6.69
CA ARG A 79 12.78 2.13 -7.14
C ARG A 79 13.44 2.24 -8.51
N CYS A 80 12.89 3.06 -9.39
CA CYS A 80 13.68 3.64 -10.48
C CYS A 80 14.84 4.44 -9.88
#